data_AF-A0A1V6B2S1-F1
#
_entry.id   AF-A0A1V6B2S1-F1
#
_cell.length_a   1.000
_cell.length_b   1.000
_cell.length_c   1.000
_cell.angle_alpha   90.00
_cell.angle_beta   90.00
_cell.angle_gamma   90.00
#
_symmetry.space_group_name_H-M   'P 1'
#
loop_
_entity.id
_entity.type
_entity.pdbx_description
1 polymer ?
#
loop_
_entity_poly.entity_id
_entity_poly.type
_entity_poly.pdbx_seq_one_letter_code
_entity_poly.pdbx_strand_id
1 'polypeptide(L)'
;MKPANNFKSSILLPVFLIVSLIIPSCESMKEDPAYVATWEYKDKIYLGDLTLNTTRTLTLTKTSYTEVYVVRRDNSSIVLSIIGLKGDISVKGNKMTFTLMELGECVRDTEDKCTSAVKWYGPETQFYKDNIKLFSQTIVAEFEADENYLWLVRDLNGDGDTEDNGEEIEFKRI
;
A
#
# COMPACT_ATOMS: atom_id res chain seq x y z
N MET A 1 -26.09 0.58 83.63
CA MET A 1 -26.32 -0.56 82.69
C MET A 1 -26.29 0.02 81.27
N LYS A 2 -25.48 -0.56 80.37
CA LYS A 2 -25.03 0.01 79.08
C LYS A 2 -26.16 0.40 78.10
N PRO A 3 -25.97 1.40 77.22
CA PRO A 3 -26.79 1.55 76.02
C PRO A 3 -26.32 0.59 74.93
N ALA A 4 -27.26 0.09 74.13
CA ALA A 4 -27.04 -0.76 72.97
C ALA A 4 -26.73 0.12 71.74
N ASN A 5 -25.53 -0.04 71.17
CA ASN A 5 -25.19 0.52 69.87
C ASN A 5 -25.47 -0.53 68.78
N ASN A 6 -26.50 -0.30 67.98
CA ASN A 6 -26.73 -0.99 66.70
C ASN A 6 -26.38 -0.02 65.57
N PHE A 7 -25.13 -0.05 65.09
CA PHE A 7 -24.76 0.58 63.83
C PHE A 7 -24.67 -0.51 62.77
N LYS A 8 -25.73 -0.64 61.96
CA LYS A 8 -25.74 -1.51 60.78
C LYS A 8 -24.83 -0.89 59.73
N SER A 9 -23.80 -1.64 59.34
CA SER A 9 -22.92 -1.34 58.21
C SER A 9 -23.74 -1.21 56.93
N SER A 10 -23.78 -0.02 56.34
CA SER A 10 -24.31 0.22 55.00
C SER A 10 -23.14 0.52 54.07
N ILE A 11 -22.40 -0.54 53.71
CA ILE A 11 -21.38 -0.52 52.67
C ILE A 11 -21.89 -1.43 51.55
N LEU A 12 -22.85 -0.91 50.80
CA LEU A 12 -23.38 -1.55 49.59
C LEU A 12 -23.63 -0.43 48.59
N LEU A 13 -22.55 0.07 47.97
CA LEU A 13 -22.52 0.77 46.67
C LEU A 13 -21.07 1.21 46.42
N PRO A 14 -20.20 0.31 45.92
CA PRO A 14 -19.54 0.64 44.66
C PRO A 14 -19.16 -0.64 43.89
N VAL A 15 -20.12 -1.38 43.35
CA VAL A 15 -19.83 -2.52 42.46
C VAL A 15 -20.44 -2.33 41.06
N PHE A 16 -21.29 -1.32 40.87
CA PHE A 16 -21.99 -1.11 39.58
C PHE A 16 -21.26 -0.22 38.57
N LEU A 17 -20.07 0.34 38.90
CA LEU A 17 -19.39 1.33 38.05
C LEU A 17 -18.18 0.79 37.25
N ILE A 18 -17.85 -0.49 37.38
CA ILE A 18 -16.65 -1.08 36.71
C ILE A 18 -17.02 -1.88 35.45
N VAL A 19 -18.29 -2.24 35.24
CA VAL A 19 -18.72 -3.10 34.11
C VAL A 19 -18.86 -2.33 32.78
N SER A 20 -18.90 -1.00 32.80
CA SER A 20 -19.06 -0.18 31.58
C SER A 20 -17.75 0.12 30.82
N LEU A 21 -16.59 -0.32 31.32
CA LEU A 21 -15.28 -0.06 30.68
C LEU A 21 -14.78 -1.20 29.78
N ILE A 22 -15.58 -2.25 29.55
CA ILE A 22 -15.21 -3.40 28.71
C ILE A 22 -16.06 -3.44 27.43
N ILE A 23 -16.26 -2.29 26.79
CA ILE A 23 -16.62 -2.30 25.36
C ILE A 23 -15.28 -2.42 24.63
N PRO A 24 -14.86 -3.60 24.17
CA PRO A 24 -13.72 -3.67 23.27
C PRO A 24 -14.03 -2.73 22.11
N SER A 25 -13.10 -1.82 21.81
CA SER A 25 -13.20 -0.98 20.63
C SER A 25 -13.51 -1.88 19.44
N CYS A 26 -14.71 -1.74 18.86
CA CYS A 26 -15.26 -2.59 17.80
C CYS A 26 -14.41 -2.55 16.51
N GLU A 27 -13.42 -1.67 16.48
CA GLU A 27 -12.48 -1.48 15.39
C GLU A 27 -11.30 -2.46 15.43
N SER A 28 -10.93 -3.00 16.61
CA SER A 28 -9.77 -3.89 16.74
C SER A 28 -10.05 -5.36 16.40
N MET A 29 -11.28 -5.71 15.99
CA MET A 29 -11.70 -7.07 15.65
C MET A 29 -12.13 -7.25 14.18
N LYS A 30 -12.07 -6.19 13.35
CA LYS A 30 -12.35 -6.35 11.92
C LYS A 30 -11.09 -6.84 11.23
N GLU A 31 -11.19 -8.02 10.62
CA GLU A 31 -10.17 -8.50 9.69
C GLU A 31 -9.88 -7.42 8.64
N ASP A 32 -8.61 -7.33 8.26
CA ASP A 32 -8.22 -6.41 7.21
C ASP A 32 -8.90 -6.81 5.89
N PRO A 33 -9.35 -5.85 5.07
CA PRO A 33 -9.89 -6.15 3.75
C PRO A 33 -8.91 -6.99 2.93
N ALA A 34 -9.43 -7.88 2.07
CA ALA A 34 -8.60 -8.82 1.29
C ALA A 34 -7.47 -8.14 0.51
N TYR A 35 -7.69 -6.92 -0.01
CA TYR A 35 -6.68 -6.16 -0.74
C TYR A 35 -5.47 -5.71 0.12
N VAL A 36 -5.56 -5.71 1.45
CA VAL A 36 -4.49 -5.28 2.36
C VAL A 36 -3.45 -6.39 2.47
N ALA A 37 -2.42 -6.28 1.64
CA ALA A 37 -1.27 -7.19 1.61
C ALA A 37 -0.12 -6.58 0.81
N THR A 38 0.93 -7.37 0.61
CA THR A 38 1.90 -7.14 -0.45
C THR A 38 1.63 -8.11 -1.60
N TRP A 39 1.69 -7.55 -2.81
CA TRP A 39 1.29 -8.16 -4.06
C TRP A 39 2.46 -8.07 -5.05
N GLU A 40 2.63 -9.09 -5.88
CA GLU A 40 3.71 -9.16 -6.88
C GLU A 40 3.17 -9.57 -8.24
N TYR A 41 3.59 -8.84 -9.27
CA TYR A 41 3.44 -9.20 -10.67
C TYR A 41 4.82 -9.24 -11.32
N LYS A 42 5.07 -10.29 -12.11
CA LYS A 42 6.34 -10.50 -12.81
C LYS A 42 6.06 -10.64 -14.29
N ASP A 43 6.87 -9.98 -15.10
CA ASP A 43 6.71 -10.00 -16.56
C ASP A 43 8.07 -9.99 -17.26
N LYS A 44 8.06 -10.21 -18.57
CA LYS A 44 9.22 -10.14 -19.45
C LYS A 44 8.97 -9.21 -20.62
N ILE A 45 9.86 -8.23 -20.79
CA ILE A 45 9.87 -7.34 -21.95
C ILE A 45 10.95 -7.83 -22.92
N TYR A 46 10.58 -7.99 -24.19
CA TYR A 46 11.48 -8.41 -25.26
C TYR A 46 11.81 -7.21 -26.16
N LEU A 47 13.09 -6.84 -26.23
CA LEU A 47 13.63 -5.72 -27.01
C LEU A 47 14.72 -6.24 -27.96
N GLY A 48 14.30 -6.82 -29.09
CA GLY A 48 15.22 -7.51 -30.00
C GLY A 48 15.92 -8.68 -29.29
N ASP A 49 17.25 -8.66 -29.23
CA ASP A 49 18.05 -9.69 -28.55
C ASP A 49 18.14 -9.50 -27.03
N LEU A 50 17.57 -8.42 -26.49
CA LEU A 50 17.57 -8.12 -25.06
C LEU A 50 16.24 -8.57 -24.44
N THR A 51 16.31 -9.47 -23.46
CA THR A 51 15.16 -9.78 -22.59
C THR A 51 15.34 -9.07 -21.25
N LEU A 52 14.29 -8.41 -20.77
CA LEU A 52 14.25 -7.73 -19.49
C LEU A 52 13.21 -8.40 -18.59
N ASN A 53 13.60 -8.77 -17.37
CA ASN A 53 12.68 -9.22 -16.35
C ASN A 53 12.18 -8.02 -15.56
N THR A 54 10.87 -7.93 -15.39
CA THR A 54 10.26 -6.86 -14.62
C THR A 54 9.53 -7.46 -13.42
N THR A 55 9.56 -6.72 -12.31
CA THR A 55 8.84 -7.11 -11.10
C THR A 55 8.16 -5.87 -10.57
N ARG A 56 6.84 -5.92 -10.45
CA ARG A 56 6.01 -4.89 -9.86
C ARG A 56 5.54 -5.40 -8.50
N THR A 57 5.97 -4.74 -7.44
CA THR A 57 5.55 -5.05 -6.07
C THR A 57 4.64 -3.94 -5.58
N LEU A 58 3.41 -4.28 -5.21
CA LEU A 58 2.42 -3.35 -4.68
C LEU A 58 2.09 -3.72 -3.24
N THR A 59 2.43 -2.85 -2.29
CA THR A 59 2.03 -2.97 -0.89
C THR A 59 0.85 -2.05 -0.63
N LEU A 60 -0.26 -2.60 -0.16
CA LEU A 60 -1.47 -1.87 0.21
C LEU A 60 -1.70 -1.97 1.70
N THR A 61 -1.94 -0.83 2.33
CA THR A 61 -2.54 -0.75 3.68
C THR A 61 -4.00 -0.31 3.55
N LYS A 62 -4.69 -0.07 4.67
CA LYS A 62 -6.05 0.50 4.62
C LYS A 62 -6.09 1.91 4.01
N THR A 63 -5.00 2.66 4.07
CA THR A 63 -4.97 4.11 3.77
C THR A 63 -3.82 4.54 2.87
N SER A 64 -2.87 3.67 2.59
CA SER A 64 -1.69 4.01 1.79
C SER A 64 -1.28 2.88 0.87
N TYR A 65 -0.47 3.24 -0.12
CA TYR A 65 0.19 2.28 -1.00
C TYR A 65 1.67 2.60 -1.19
N THR A 66 2.41 1.57 -1.58
CA THR A 66 3.74 1.70 -2.16
C THR A 66 3.84 0.71 -3.31
N GLU A 67 4.16 1.22 -4.48
CA GLU A 67 4.35 0.42 -5.68
C GLU A 67 5.79 0.59 -6.17
N VAL A 68 6.49 -0.52 -6.41
CA VAL A 68 7.88 -0.52 -6.87
C VAL A 68 7.98 -1.40 -8.10
N TYR A 69 8.41 -0.79 -9.20
CA TYR A 69 8.67 -1.46 -10.47
C TYR A 69 10.17 -1.57 -10.70
N VAL A 70 10.68 -2.80 -10.71
CA VAL A 70 12.10 -3.11 -10.88
C VAL A 70 12.31 -3.73 -12.25
N VAL A 71 13.27 -3.20 -13.02
CA VAL A 71 13.68 -3.74 -14.31
C VAL A 71 15.08 -4.33 -14.19
N ARG A 72 15.23 -5.60 -14.58
CA ARG A 72 16.50 -6.32 -14.59
C ARG A 72 16.77 -6.88 -15.98
N ARG A 73 18.04 -7.00 -16.35
CA ARG A 73 18.41 -7.81 -17.51
C ARG A 73 18.12 -9.28 -17.21
N ASP A 74 17.57 -10.02 -18.17
CA ASP A 74 17.31 -11.45 -17.99
C ASP A 74 18.61 -12.21 -17.68
N ASN A 75 18.51 -13.22 -16.81
CA ASN A 75 19.65 -14.00 -16.30
C ASN A 75 20.78 -13.16 -15.68
N SER A 76 20.47 -11.95 -15.18
CA SER A 76 21.43 -11.07 -14.51
C SER A 76 20.87 -10.56 -13.18
N SER A 77 21.75 -10.37 -12.19
CA SER A 77 21.43 -9.66 -10.95
C SER A 77 21.45 -8.14 -11.11
N ILE A 78 21.86 -7.63 -12.28
CA ILE A 78 21.95 -6.20 -12.55
C ILE A 78 20.55 -5.59 -12.65
N VAL A 79 20.26 -4.70 -11.70
CA VAL A 79 19.11 -3.79 -11.77
C VAL A 79 19.45 -2.68 -12.76
N LEU A 80 18.59 -2.48 -13.76
CA LEU A 80 18.75 -1.43 -14.75
C LEU A 80 18.09 -0.14 -14.28
N SER A 81 16.89 -0.26 -13.71
CA SER A 81 16.12 0.86 -13.18
C SER A 81 15.14 0.39 -12.11
N ILE A 82 14.74 1.34 -11.26
CA ILE A 82 13.59 1.23 -10.37
C ILE A 82 12.73 2.47 -10.54
N ILE A 83 11.43 2.28 -10.66
CA ILE A 83 10.42 3.33 -10.55
C ILE A 83 9.58 3.03 -9.31
N GLY A 84 9.52 3.96 -8.37
CA GLY A 84 8.69 3.86 -7.17
C GLY A 84 7.54 4.86 -7.22
N LEU A 85 6.36 4.45 -6.76
CA LEU A 85 5.20 5.30 -6.52
C LEU A 85 4.74 5.07 -5.07
N LYS A 86 4.44 6.15 -4.36
CA LYS A 86 3.97 6.05 -2.97
C LYS A 86 2.99 7.16 -2.66
N GLY A 87 1.97 6.84 -1.88
CA GLY A 87 1.00 7.81 -1.41
C GLY A 87 -0.18 7.17 -0.72
N ASP A 88 -1.32 7.82 -0.83
CA ASP A 88 -2.54 7.44 -0.12
C ASP A 88 -3.49 6.65 -1.01
N ILE A 89 -4.33 5.83 -0.37
CA ILE A 89 -5.48 5.22 -1.03
C ILE A 89 -6.77 5.56 -0.29
N SER A 90 -7.86 5.58 -1.04
CA SER A 90 -9.21 5.53 -0.47
C SER A 90 -10.04 4.49 -1.22
N VAL A 91 -10.87 3.74 -0.50
CA VAL A 91 -11.65 2.63 -1.06
C VAL A 91 -13.13 2.86 -0.86
N LYS A 92 -13.91 2.71 -1.93
CA LYS A 92 -15.37 2.78 -1.92
C LYS A 92 -15.95 1.71 -2.84
N GLY A 93 -16.52 0.65 -2.24
CA GLY A 93 -17.00 -0.50 -3.01
C GLY A 93 -15.83 -1.21 -3.69
N ASN A 94 -15.95 -1.47 -4.99
CA ASN A 94 -14.92 -2.07 -5.84
C ASN A 94 -13.98 -1.03 -6.46
N LYS A 95 -14.00 0.23 -5.99
CA LYS A 95 -13.15 1.30 -6.49
C LYS A 95 -12.10 1.70 -5.47
N MET A 96 -10.86 1.82 -5.93
CA MET A 96 -9.71 2.29 -5.15
C MET A 96 -9.13 3.52 -5.82
N THR A 97 -9.15 4.66 -5.13
CA THR A 97 -8.51 5.88 -5.60
C THR A 97 -7.11 5.97 -5.02
N PHE A 98 -6.11 6.01 -5.88
CA PHE A 98 -4.71 6.24 -5.56
C PHE A 98 -4.40 7.73 -5.67
N THR A 99 -3.74 8.28 -4.66
CA THR A 99 -3.21 9.65 -4.67
C THR A 99 -1.70 9.59 -4.53
N LEU A 100 -0.97 9.91 -5.59
CA LEU A 100 0.49 9.92 -5.62
C LEU A 100 1.06 11.10 -4.81
N MET A 101 2.02 10.81 -3.92
CA MET A 101 2.67 11.81 -3.06
C MET A 101 4.19 11.84 -3.21
N GLU A 102 4.80 10.68 -3.47
CA GLU A 102 6.25 10.55 -3.62
C GLU A 102 6.60 9.69 -4.82
N LEU A 103 7.67 10.08 -5.52
CA LEU A 103 8.30 9.29 -6.58
C LEU A 103 9.56 8.61 -6.03
N GLY A 104 9.86 7.42 -6.51
CA GLY A 104 11.03 6.64 -6.14
C GLY A 104 11.95 6.38 -7.34
N GLU A 105 13.25 6.49 -7.11
CA GLU A 105 14.30 5.98 -8.02
C GLU A 105 15.24 5.07 -7.22
N CYS A 106 15.98 4.19 -7.89
CA CYS A 106 17.06 3.47 -7.23
C CYS A 106 18.17 4.38 -6.71
N VAL A 107 18.74 3.99 -5.58
CA VAL A 107 19.99 4.56 -5.08
C VAL A 107 21.13 4.11 -6.00
N ARG A 108 21.99 5.06 -6.37
CA ARG A 108 23.21 4.82 -7.16
C ARG A 108 24.36 4.41 -6.25
N ASP A 109 25.14 3.41 -6.67
CA ASP A 109 26.38 3.03 -5.99
C ASP A 109 27.57 3.92 -6.42
N THR A 110 28.78 3.57 -5.98
CA THR A 110 30.00 4.32 -6.30
C THR A 110 30.39 4.28 -7.78
N GLU A 111 29.81 3.37 -8.56
CA GLU A 111 30.04 3.23 -10.01
C GLU A 111 28.85 3.77 -10.82
N ASP A 112 27.95 4.53 -10.19
CA ASP A 112 26.70 5.07 -10.76
C ASP A 112 25.70 3.99 -11.23
N LYS A 113 25.81 2.78 -10.68
CA LYS A 113 24.89 1.67 -10.99
C LYS A 113 23.71 1.68 -10.03
N CYS A 114 22.57 1.27 -10.56
CA CYS A 114 21.31 1.17 -9.83
C CYS A 114 21.38 0.00 -8.82
N THR A 115 21.20 0.31 -7.54
CA THR A 115 21.06 -0.70 -6.47
C THR A 115 19.61 -1.17 -6.33
N SER A 116 19.36 -2.13 -5.46
CA SER A 116 17.99 -2.57 -5.14
C SER A 116 17.25 -1.65 -4.16
N ALA A 117 17.91 -0.64 -3.60
CA ALA A 117 17.31 0.28 -2.64
C ALA A 117 16.57 1.42 -3.35
N VAL A 118 15.40 1.80 -2.83
CA VAL A 118 14.61 2.92 -3.36
C VAL A 118 14.85 4.17 -2.52
N LYS A 119 15.15 5.28 -3.18
CA LYS A 119 15.15 6.61 -2.59
C LYS A 119 13.88 7.34 -3.01
N TRP A 120 13.15 7.83 -2.01
CA TRP A 120 11.88 8.52 -2.19
C TRP A 120 12.06 10.04 -2.23
N TYR A 121 11.25 10.68 -3.07
CA TYR A 121 11.31 12.09 -3.40
C TYR A 121 9.90 12.66 -3.34
N GLY A 122 9.65 13.54 -2.37
CA GLY A 122 8.38 14.26 -2.23
C GLY A 122 8.33 15.58 -3.02
N PRO A 123 7.20 16.31 -2.92
CA PRO A 123 6.88 17.47 -3.76
C PRO A 123 7.90 18.62 -3.73
N GLU A 124 8.65 18.75 -2.64
CA GLU A 124 9.64 19.82 -2.48
C GLU A 124 10.93 19.59 -3.27
N THR A 125 11.20 18.35 -3.69
CA THR A 125 12.45 17.97 -4.35
C THR A 125 12.44 18.31 -5.85
N GLN A 126 13.62 18.60 -6.40
CA GLN A 126 13.76 18.86 -7.84
C GLN A 126 13.39 17.62 -8.68
N PHE A 127 13.81 16.44 -8.23
CA PHE A 127 13.47 15.17 -8.88
C PHE A 127 11.95 15.00 -9.04
N TYR A 128 11.17 15.25 -7.99
CA TYR A 128 9.72 15.17 -8.07
C TYR A 128 9.16 16.18 -9.07
N LYS A 129 9.57 17.45 -8.95
CA LYS A 129 9.08 18.55 -9.82
C LYS A 129 9.36 18.27 -11.31
N ASP A 130 10.50 17.66 -11.63
CA ASP A 130 10.89 17.36 -13.00
C ASP A 130 10.12 16.18 -13.60
N ASN A 131 9.77 15.19 -12.77
CA ASN A 131 9.24 13.90 -13.23
C ASN A 131 7.74 13.71 -13.00
N ILE A 132 7.10 14.46 -12.09
CA ILE A 132 5.68 14.27 -11.77
C ILE A 132 4.75 14.43 -12.98
N LYS A 133 5.16 15.22 -13.98
CA LYS A 133 4.43 15.39 -15.26
C LYS A 133 4.30 14.11 -16.09
N LEU A 134 5.05 13.05 -15.75
CA LEU A 134 4.99 11.75 -16.40
C LEU A 134 3.97 10.82 -15.75
N PHE A 135 3.31 11.25 -14.66
CA PHE A 135 2.42 10.41 -13.86
C PHE A 135 1.11 11.13 -13.56
N SER A 136 0.01 10.38 -13.59
CA SER A 136 -1.27 10.84 -13.06
C SER A 136 -1.20 10.92 -11.53
N GLN A 137 -1.45 12.09 -10.96
CA GLN A 137 -1.42 12.29 -9.49
C GLN A 137 -2.58 11.60 -8.77
N THR A 138 -3.71 11.43 -9.46
CA THR A 138 -4.87 10.73 -8.95
C THR A 138 -5.37 9.76 -9.99
N ILE A 139 -5.49 8.49 -9.60
CA ILE A 139 -5.95 7.40 -10.47
C ILE A 139 -7.07 6.66 -9.73
N VAL A 140 -8.18 6.42 -10.41
CA VAL A 140 -9.25 5.57 -9.88
C VAL A 140 -9.13 4.21 -10.54
N ALA A 141 -8.93 3.18 -9.72
CA ALA A 141 -8.87 1.80 -10.16
C ALA A 141 -10.16 1.06 -9.81
N GLU A 142 -10.54 0.11 -10.66
CA GLU A 142 -11.41 -0.99 -10.26
C GLU A 142 -10.55 -2.14 -9.74
N PHE A 143 -11.03 -2.83 -8.70
CA PHE A 143 -10.29 -3.95 -8.14
C PHE A 143 -11.18 -5.09 -7.68
N GLU A 144 -10.63 -6.30 -7.73
CA GLU A 144 -11.13 -7.50 -7.09
C GLU A 144 -9.96 -8.15 -6.33
N ALA A 145 -10.21 -8.63 -5.11
CA ALA A 145 -9.16 -9.24 -4.31
C ALA A 145 -9.71 -10.38 -3.44
N ASP A 146 -8.90 -11.41 -3.26
CA ASP A 146 -9.13 -12.48 -2.29
C ASP A 146 -7.86 -12.75 -1.47
N GLU A 147 -7.75 -13.94 -0.87
CA GLU A 147 -6.59 -14.33 -0.07
C GLU A 147 -5.30 -14.54 -0.88
N ASN A 148 -5.39 -14.75 -2.19
CA ASN A 148 -4.32 -15.21 -3.08
C ASN A 148 -4.01 -14.24 -4.23
N TYR A 149 -4.99 -13.48 -4.74
CA TYR A 149 -4.79 -12.56 -5.85
C TYR A 149 -5.44 -11.18 -5.63
N LEU A 150 -4.90 -10.21 -6.38
CA LEU A 150 -5.45 -8.87 -6.55
C LEU A 150 -5.49 -8.58 -8.05
N TRP A 151 -6.69 -8.47 -8.62
CA TRP A 151 -6.91 -7.95 -9.96
C TRP A 151 -7.15 -6.44 -9.87
N LEU A 152 -6.40 -5.67 -10.63
CA LEU A 152 -6.40 -4.21 -10.61
C LEU A 152 -6.46 -3.67 -12.04
N VAL A 153 -7.47 -2.83 -12.31
CA VAL A 153 -7.69 -2.17 -13.60
C VAL A 153 -7.69 -0.66 -13.41
N ARG A 154 -6.79 0.05 -14.10
CA ARG A 154 -6.63 1.50 -13.97
C ARG A 154 -5.98 2.13 -15.18
N ASP A 155 -6.57 3.23 -15.63
CA ASP A 155 -6.01 4.13 -16.65
C ASP A 155 -4.85 4.93 -16.02
N LEU A 156 -3.62 4.56 -16.37
CA LEU A 156 -2.40 5.17 -15.84
C LEU A 156 -2.05 6.46 -16.60
N ASN A 157 -2.36 6.50 -17.89
CA ASN A 157 -1.93 7.56 -18.80
C ASN A 157 -3.01 8.67 -18.99
N GLY A 158 -4.24 8.42 -18.58
CA GLY A 158 -5.40 9.32 -18.63
C GLY A 158 -6.06 9.46 -20.02
N ASP A 159 -5.90 8.50 -20.92
CA ASP A 159 -6.45 8.57 -22.28
C ASP A 159 -7.89 8.05 -22.42
N GLY A 160 -8.44 7.46 -21.34
CA GLY A 160 -9.83 7.04 -21.25
C GLY A 160 -10.07 5.56 -21.51
N ASP A 161 -9.03 4.74 -21.68
CA ASP A 161 -9.14 3.29 -21.69
C ASP A 161 -8.16 2.61 -20.71
N THR A 162 -8.06 1.27 -20.78
CA THR A 162 -7.14 0.48 -19.95
C THR A 162 -6.41 -0.59 -20.77
N GLU A 163 -6.19 -0.31 -22.06
CA GLU A 163 -5.62 -1.25 -23.02
C GLU A 163 -4.09 -1.26 -23.01
N ASP A 164 -3.45 -0.31 -22.31
CA ASP A 164 -2.00 -0.26 -22.21
C ASP A 164 -1.43 -1.33 -21.27
N ASN A 165 -0.20 -1.72 -21.58
CA ASN A 165 0.53 -2.69 -20.77
C ASN A 165 0.70 -2.19 -19.33
N GLY A 166 0.14 -2.96 -18.40
CA GLY A 166 0.25 -2.70 -16.97
C GLY A 166 -0.85 -1.84 -16.38
N GLU A 167 -1.91 -1.58 -17.14
CA GLU A 167 -3.15 -0.94 -16.69
C GLU A 167 -4.16 -1.96 -16.15
N GLU A 168 -4.18 -3.16 -16.72
CA GLU A 168 -4.86 -4.35 -16.18
C GLU A 168 -3.82 -5.37 -15.70
N ILE A 169 -3.81 -5.68 -14.41
CA ILE A 169 -2.85 -6.62 -13.81
C ILE A 169 -3.53 -7.53 -12.78
N GLU A 170 -3.26 -8.83 -12.87
CA GLU A 170 -3.46 -9.78 -11.79
C GLU A 170 -2.16 -9.99 -11.00
N PHE A 171 -2.13 -9.51 -9.77
CA PHE A 171 -1.03 -9.72 -8.85
C PHE A 171 -1.24 -10.98 -8.00
N LYS A 172 -0.13 -11.58 -7.58
CA LYS A 172 -0.10 -12.69 -6.62
C LYS A 172 0.35 -12.20 -5.26
N ARG A 173 -0.25 -12.71 -4.19
CA ARG A 173 0.17 -12.37 -2.82
C ARG A 173 1.57 -12.91 -2.52
N ILE A 174 2.34 -12.17 -1.70
CA ILE A 174 3.65 -12.60 -1.17
C ILE A 174 3.68 -12.66 0.35
#